data_AF-A0A6U4XGY6-F1
#
_entry.id   AF-A0A6U4XGY6-F1
#
_cell.length_a   1.000
_cell.length_b   1.000
_cell.length_c   1.000
_cell.angle_alpha   90.00
_cell.angle_beta   90.00
_cell.angle_gamma   90.00
#
_symmetry.space_group_name_H-M   'P 1'
#
loop_
_entity.id
_entity.type
_entity.pdbx_description
1 polymer ?
#
loop_
_entity_poly.entity_id
_entity_poly.type
_entity_poly.pdbx_seq_one_letter_code
_entity_poly.pdbx_strand_id
1 'polypeptide(L)'
;MSPIPDPPCGLRFCRQCNEFKPLSEFPAGKRRYQCRKHAQERQADVAELFRECDVEPCHRVLPADPLRALAGDNAVVVSREARKKLIREWLRNGNVGQYGAMLLVEAGSLDTEGGNSGADGEGCSLRTDGASCAAGALGSKSVPCARSKEDLHCVTAAPTESHGP
;
A
#
# COMPACT_ATOMS: atom_id res chain seq x y z
N MET A 1 -26.36 5.47 -4.31
CA MET A 1 -25.58 6.71 -4.53
C MET A 1 -25.51 6.97 -6.03
N SER A 2 -26.28 7.94 -6.50
CA SER A 2 -26.35 8.31 -7.92
C SER A 2 -25.03 8.96 -8.37
N PRO A 3 -24.59 8.76 -9.63
CA PRO A 3 -23.44 9.48 -10.17
C PRO A 3 -23.72 10.98 -10.12
N ILE A 4 -22.74 11.76 -9.65
CA ILE A 4 -22.84 13.22 -9.68
C ILE A 4 -22.72 13.63 -11.14
N PRO A 5 -23.76 14.26 -11.72
CA PRO A 5 -23.72 14.66 -13.12
C PRO A 5 -22.61 15.68 -13.32
N ASP A 6 -21.86 15.52 -14.42
CA ASP A 6 -20.87 16.50 -14.81
C ASP A 6 -21.56 17.82 -15.15
N PRO A 7 -21.11 18.96 -14.60
CA PRO A 7 -21.68 20.24 -14.96
C PRO A 7 -21.41 20.52 -16.45
N PRO A 8 -22.35 21.18 -17.13
CA PRO A 8 -22.31 21.35 -18.59
C PRO A 8 -21.10 22.17 -19.09
N CYS A 9 -20.43 22.90 -18.21
CA CYS A 9 -19.26 23.70 -18.53
C CYS A 9 -17.96 22.90 -18.67
N GLY A 10 -17.96 21.59 -18.38
CA GLY A 10 -16.74 20.77 -18.46
C GLY A 10 -15.67 21.13 -17.42
N LEU A 11 -16.04 21.85 -16.36
CA LEU A 11 -15.19 22.21 -15.24
C LEU A 11 -15.62 21.47 -13.97
N ARG A 12 -14.67 21.09 -13.12
CA ARG A 12 -14.94 20.54 -11.79
C ARG A 12 -14.17 21.32 -10.73
N PHE A 13 -14.80 21.49 -9.57
CA PHE A 13 -14.15 22.12 -8.43
C PHE A 13 -13.23 21.12 -7.71
N CYS A 14 -11.96 21.48 -7.56
CA CYS A 14 -11.02 20.73 -6.74
C CYS A 14 -11.04 21.26 -5.31
N ARG A 15 -11.39 20.41 -4.33
CA ARG A 15 -11.46 20.79 -2.90
C ARG A 15 -10.12 21.17 -2.28
N GLN A 16 -9.01 20.70 -2.85
CA GLN A 16 -7.68 20.93 -2.32
C GLN A 16 -7.05 22.20 -2.94
N CYS A 17 -7.30 22.46 -4.24
CA CYS A 17 -6.91 23.72 -4.89
C CYS A 17 -7.83 24.89 -4.49
N ASN A 18 -9.06 24.61 -4.05
CA ASN A 18 -10.16 25.57 -3.97
C ASN A 18 -10.41 26.32 -5.29
N GLU A 19 -10.31 25.62 -6.42
CA GLU A 19 -10.42 26.21 -7.76
C GLU A 19 -11.19 25.29 -8.72
N PHE A 20 -11.87 25.86 -9.71
CA PHE A 20 -12.45 25.12 -10.85
C PHE A 20 -11.37 24.78 -11.86
N LYS A 21 -11.24 23.49 -12.19
CA LYS A 21 -10.30 22.99 -13.21
C LYS A 21 -11.02 22.21 -14.31
N PRO A 22 -10.45 22.12 -15.52
CA PRO A 22 -11.00 21.30 -16.60
C PRO A 22 -11.18 19.83 -16.20
N LEU A 23 -12.20 19.16 -16.73
CA LEU A 23 -12.43 17.73 -16.51
C LEU A 23 -11.22 16.85 -16.86
N SER A 24 -10.40 17.28 -17.83
CA SER A 24 -9.16 16.59 -18.21
C SER A 24 -8.13 16.53 -17.07
N GLU A 25 -8.18 17.48 -16.13
CA GLU A 25 -7.31 17.53 -14.94
C GLU A 25 -7.80 16.63 -13.82
N PHE A 26 -8.92 15.92 -13.97
CA PHE A 26 -9.40 14.96 -12.98
C PHE A 26 -9.12 13.53 -13.46
N PRO A 27 -8.86 12.58 -12.54
CA PRO A 27 -8.75 11.18 -12.92
C PRO A 27 -10.13 10.60 -13.23
N ALA A 28 -10.21 9.69 -14.21
CA ALA A 28 -11.47 9.03 -14.55
C ALA A 28 -12.05 8.27 -13.34
N GLY A 29 -13.38 8.38 -13.14
CA GLY A 29 -14.10 7.62 -12.12
C GLY A 29 -15.17 8.40 -11.34
N LYS A 30 -16.06 7.67 -10.67
CA LYS A 30 -17.30 8.18 -10.07
C LYS A 30 -17.13 9.10 -8.84
N ARG A 31 -15.92 9.31 -8.30
CA ARG A 31 -15.72 9.94 -6.96
C ARG A 31 -14.46 10.78 -6.80
N ARG A 32 -14.20 11.74 -7.68
CA ARG A 32 -12.99 12.57 -7.54
C ARG A 32 -13.32 14.06 -7.49
N TYR A 33 -13.27 14.60 -6.27
CA TYR A 33 -13.25 16.04 -5.98
C TYR A 33 -11.81 16.58 -5.88
N GLN A 34 -10.83 15.78 -6.32
CA GLN A 34 -9.41 16.08 -6.29
C GLN A 34 -8.88 15.96 -7.72
N CYS A 35 -8.12 16.97 -8.16
CA CYS A 35 -7.43 16.94 -9.46
C CYS A 35 -6.32 15.87 -9.47
N ARG A 36 -5.77 15.57 -10.64
CA ARG A 36 -4.73 14.56 -10.86
C ARG A 36 -3.51 14.82 -9.99
N LYS A 37 -3.05 16.08 -9.88
CA LYS A 37 -1.93 16.48 -9.03
C LYS A 37 -2.12 16.02 -7.58
N HIS A 38 -3.21 16.45 -6.94
CA HIS A 38 -3.50 16.09 -5.55
C HIS A 38 -3.82 14.60 -5.36
N ALA A 39 -4.40 13.94 -6.38
CA ALA A 39 -4.60 12.50 -6.35
C ALA A 39 -3.26 11.73 -6.41
N GLN A 40 -2.27 12.24 -7.14
CA GLN A 40 -0.92 11.67 -7.23
C GLN A 40 -0.11 11.93 -5.96
N GLU A 41 -0.13 13.13 -5.41
CA GLU A 41 0.54 13.46 -4.14
C GLU A 41 0.08 12.54 -3.02
N ARG A 42 -1.23 12.35 -2.87
CA ARG A 42 -1.79 11.40 -1.89
C ARG A 42 -1.33 9.95 -2.12
N GLN A 43 -1.04 9.56 -3.35
CA GLN A 43 -0.50 8.23 -3.66
C GLN A 43 1.01 8.16 -3.38
N ALA A 44 1.75 9.26 -3.59
CA ALA A 44 3.17 9.36 -3.30
C ALA A 44 3.44 9.22 -1.80
N ASP A 45 2.65 9.89 -0.95
CA ASP A 45 2.76 9.79 0.51
C ASP A 45 2.60 8.33 0.97
N VAL A 46 1.62 7.62 0.42
CA VAL A 46 1.39 6.20 0.74
C VAL A 46 2.54 5.31 0.23
N ALA A 47 3.09 5.59 -0.95
CA ALA A 47 4.21 4.86 -1.49
C ALA A 47 5.54 5.12 -0.75
N GLU A 48 5.70 6.32 -0.19
CA GLU A 48 6.83 6.67 0.68
C GLU A 48 6.72 5.96 2.03
N LEU A 49 5.54 5.97 2.65
CA LEU A 49 5.28 5.17 3.86
C LEU A 49 5.57 3.68 3.66
N PHE A 50 5.24 3.12 2.49
CA PHE A 50 5.59 1.74 2.18
C PHE A 50 7.10 1.52 2.05
N ARG A 51 7.84 2.48 1.47
CA ARG A 51 9.30 2.42 1.37
C ARG A 51 9.99 2.54 2.73
N GLU A 52 9.53 3.43 3.60
CA GLU A 52 10.09 3.59 4.94
C GLU A 52 9.90 2.34 5.81
N CYS A 53 8.78 1.65 5.65
CA CYS A 53 8.47 0.42 6.38
C CYS A 53 9.09 -0.85 5.77
N ASP A 54 9.86 -0.74 4.67
CA ASP A 54 10.36 -1.87 3.87
C ASP A 54 9.23 -2.85 3.45
N VAL A 55 8.03 -2.31 3.26
CA VAL A 55 6.86 -3.09 2.88
C VAL A 55 6.77 -3.06 1.36
N GLU A 56 6.98 -4.22 0.73
CA GLU A 56 6.83 -4.30 -0.72
C GLU A 56 5.43 -3.83 -1.16
N PRO A 57 5.31 -3.13 -2.31
CA PRO A 57 4.05 -2.55 -2.80
C PRO A 57 2.97 -3.60 -3.12
N CYS A 58 3.30 -4.89 -3.02
CA CYS A 58 2.36 -6.00 -3.09
C CYS A 58 1.58 -6.24 -1.79
N HIS A 59 1.99 -5.68 -0.64
CA HIS A 59 1.29 -5.92 0.63
C HIS A 59 0.05 -5.05 0.82
N ARG A 60 -0.90 -5.54 1.61
CA ARG A 60 -2.19 -4.89 1.88
C ARG A 60 -2.53 -5.09 3.34
N VAL A 61 -3.14 -4.06 3.94
CA VAL A 61 -3.66 -4.13 5.30
C VAL A 61 -5.09 -4.66 5.29
N LEU A 62 -5.36 -5.65 6.13
CA LEU A 62 -6.68 -6.21 6.39
C LEU A 62 -7.00 -6.18 7.88
N PRO A 63 -8.28 -6.15 8.26
CA PRO A 63 -8.66 -6.31 9.65
C PRO A 63 -8.44 -7.77 10.11
N ALA A 64 -7.91 -7.99 11.32
CA ALA A 64 -7.79 -9.34 11.90
C ALA A 64 -9.18 -9.95 12.15
N ASP A 65 -10.09 -9.13 12.69
CA ASP A 65 -11.52 -9.41 12.82
C ASP A 65 -12.32 -8.60 11.79
N PRO A 66 -12.96 -9.23 10.80
CA PRO A 66 -13.68 -8.55 9.72
C PRO A 66 -14.95 -7.84 10.19
N LEU A 67 -15.42 -8.07 11.43
CA LEU A 67 -16.57 -7.39 12.01
C LEU A 67 -16.19 -6.10 12.75
N ARG A 68 -14.91 -5.91 13.07
CA ARG A 68 -14.38 -4.72 13.74
C ARG A 68 -13.82 -3.72 12.73
N ALA A 69 -13.84 -2.43 13.11
CA ALA A 69 -13.21 -1.39 12.31
C ALA A 69 -11.69 -1.62 12.20
N LEU A 70 -11.09 -1.14 11.11
CA LEU A 70 -9.64 -1.21 10.92
C LEU A 70 -8.96 -0.21 11.86
N ALA A 71 -8.30 -0.74 12.89
CA ALA A 71 -7.52 -0.02 13.89
C ALA A 71 -6.15 -0.71 14.02
N GLY A 72 -5.18 -0.06 14.69
CA GLY A 72 -3.82 -0.59 14.79
C GLY A 72 -3.73 -1.98 15.43
N ASP A 73 -4.54 -2.25 16.46
CA ASP A 73 -4.64 -3.55 17.15
C ASP A 73 -5.40 -4.62 16.35
N ASN A 74 -6.14 -4.19 15.33
CA ASN A 74 -6.93 -5.04 14.46
C ASN A 74 -6.36 -5.06 13.04
N ALA A 75 -5.12 -4.59 12.80
CA ALA A 75 -4.55 -4.51 11.47
C ALA A 75 -3.51 -5.61 11.25
N VAL A 76 -3.64 -6.35 10.14
CA VAL A 76 -2.69 -7.37 9.70
C VAL A 76 -2.24 -7.05 8.28
N VAL A 77 -0.94 -7.14 8.04
CA VAL A 77 -0.34 -6.96 6.72
C VAL A 77 -0.28 -8.33 6.03
N VAL A 78 -0.81 -8.42 4.82
CA VAL A 78 -0.82 -9.65 4.01
C VAL A 78 -0.39 -9.34 2.58
N SER A 79 0.02 -10.36 1.82
CA SER A 79 0.27 -10.20 0.38
C SER A 79 -1.02 -9.88 -0.40
N ARG A 80 -0.87 -9.34 -1.62
CA ARG A 80 -2.00 -9.02 -2.52
C ARG A 80 -2.81 -10.27 -2.86
N GLU A 81 -2.12 -11.39 -3.02
CA GLU A 81 -2.65 -12.70 -3.37
C GLU A 81 -3.47 -13.25 -2.20
N ALA A 82 -2.90 -13.24 -0.99
CA ALA A 82 -3.58 -13.62 0.24
C ALA A 82 -4.85 -12.79 0.45
N ARG A 83 -4.78 -11.46 0.25
CA ARG A 83 -5.96 -10.59 0.37
C ARG A 83 -7.09 -10.97 -0.58
N LYS A 84 -6.79 -11.28 -1.85
CA LYS A 84 -7.82 -11.69 -2.82
C LYS A 84 -8.50 -12.98 -2.37
N LYS A 85 -7.71 -13.95 -1.86
CA LYS A 85 -8.19 -15.24 -1.37
C LYS A 85 -9.09 -15.06 -0.13
N LEU A 86 -8.63 -14.30 0.86
CA LEU A 86 -9.35 -13.99 2.09
C LEU A 86 -10.69 -13.28 1.84
N ILE A 87 -10.68 -12.22 1.02
CA ILE A 87 -11.91 -11.47 0.70
C ILE A 87 -12.90 -12.35 -0.06
N ARG A 88 -12.43 -13.17 -1.01
CA ARG A 88 -13.30 -14.07 -1.78
C ARG A 88 -13.98 -15.08 -0.86
N GLU A 89 -13.24 -15.66 0.08
CA GLU A 89 -13.79 -16.65 1.01
C GLU A 89 -14.75 -15.99 2.03
N TRP A 90 -14.40 -14.81 2.54
CA TRP A 90 -15.30 -14.03 3.40
C TRP A 90 -16.63 -13.72 2.73
N LEU A 91 -16.59 -13.23 1.48
CA LEU A 91 -17.81 -12.92 0.71
C LEU A 91 -18.64 -14.18 0.39
N ARG A 92 -18.03 -15.36 0.38
CA ARG A 92 -18.70 -16.63 0.11
C ARG A 92 -19.43 -17.17 1.34
N ASN A 93 -18.75 -17.20 2.49
CA ASN A 93 -19.24 -17.92 3.67
C ASN A 93 -19.65 -17.02 4.83
N GLY A 94 -19.13 -15.78 4.90
CA GLY A 94 -19.35 -14.87 6.04
C GLY A 94 -18.87 -15.43 7.39
N ASN A 95 -18.00 -16.45 7.39
CA ASN A 95 -17.55 -17.13 8.59
C ASN A 95 -16.25 -16.54 9.14
N VAL A 96 -16.31 -15.97 10.34
CA VAL A 96 -15.17 -15.28 10.98
C VAL A 96 -14.06 -16.27 11.36
N GLY A 97 -14.41 -17.46 11.85
CA GLY A 97 -13.44 -18.48 12.25
C GLY A 97 -12.61 -18.98 11.08
N GLN A 98 -13.25 -19.24 9.94
CA GLN A 98 -12.56 -19.66 8.72
C GLN A 98 -11.67 -18.54 8.15
N TYR A 99 -12.14 -17.29 8.19
CA TYR A 99 -11.35 -16.12 7.80
C TYR A 99 -10.09 -15.98 8.66
N GLY A 100 -10.23 -16.05 9.99
CA GLY A 100 -9.10 -15.94 10.92
C GLY A 100 -8.09 -17.08 10.76
N ALA A 101 -8.56 -18.32 10.57
CA ALA A 101 -7.68 -19.46 10.33
C ALA A 101 -6.86 -19.30 9.04
N MET A 102 -7.49 -18.85 7.94
CA MET A 102 -6.77 -18.55 6.70
C MET A 102 -5.80 -17.39 6.86
N LEU A 103 -6.19 -16.35 7.60
CA LEU A 103 -5.34 -15.19 7.83
C LEU A 103 -4.05 -15.58 8.56
N LEU A 104 -4.13 -16.47 9.56
CA LEU A 104 -2.97 -16.98 10.28
C LEU A 104 -2.02 -17.77 9.37
N VAL A 105 -2.56 -18.62 8.48
CA VAL A 105 -1.75 -19.39 7.51
C VAL A 105 -1.01 -18.45 6.56
N GLU A 106 -1.69 -17.44 6.02
CA GLU A 106 -1.08 -16.53 5.03
C GLU A 106 -0.14 -15.51 5.68
N ALA A 107 -0.41 -15.07 6.91
CA ALA A 107 0.45 -14.14 7.64
C ALA A 107 1.74 -14.82 8.12
N GLY A 108 1.66 -16.07 8.59
CA GLY A 108 2.84 -16.82 9.04
C GLY A 108 3.78 -17.26 7.91
N SER A 109 3.32 -17.20 6.65
CA SER A 109 4.17 -17.52 5.50
C SER A 109 5.20 -16.44 5.18
N LEU A 110 5.10 -15.23 5.74
CA LEU A 110 5.98 -14.11 5.43
C LEU A 110 7.37 -14.23 6.08
N ASP A 111 7.52 -15.06 7.12
CA ASP A 111 8.76 -15.15 7.90
C ASP A 111 9.73 -16.24 7.39
N THR A 112 9.40 -17.00 6.33
CA THR A 112 10.19 -18.19 5.93
C THR A 112 11.09 -18.00 4.71
N GLU A 113 11.16 -16.82 4.10
CA GLU A 113 11.99 -16.59 2.88
C GLU A 113 13.39 -16.01 3.15
N GLY A 114 13.92 -16.23 4.36
CA GLY A 114 15.25 -15.79 4.79
C GLY A 114 16.25 -16.94 4.99
N GLY A 115 16.38 -17.88 4.04
CA GLY A 115 17.43 -18.89 4.15
C GLY A 115 17.32 -20.12 3.26
N ASN A 116 17.48 -19.97 1.94
CA ASN A 116 18.11 -21.05 1.17
C ASN A 116 18.99 -20.47 0.06
N SER A 117 20.19 -20.09 0.46
CA SER A 117 21.37 -19.96 -0.39
C SER A 117 21.73 -21.32 -1.00
N GLY A 118 21.80 -21.38 -2.33
CA GLY A 118 22.62 -22.37 -3.04
C GLY A 118 21.99 -23.75 -3.23
N ALA A 119 21.25 -23.91 -4.33
CA ALA A 119 21.25 -25.17 -5.05
C ALA A 119 21.27 -24.86 -6.54
N ASP A 120 22.47 -24.99 -7.08
CA ASP A 120 22.82 -24.82 -8.48
C ASP A 120 22.12 -25.94 -9.27
N GLY A 121 20.92 -25.62 -9.77
CA GLY A 121 20.09 -26.53 -10.55
C GLY A 121 20.06 -26.10 -12.00
N GLU A 122 21.07 -26.53 -12.74
CA GLU A 122 21.18 -26.50 -14.20
C GLU A 122 19.87 -26.89 -14.91
N GLY A 123 19.48 -26.11 -15.93
CA GLY A 123 18.72 -26.64 -17.07
C GLY A 123 17.28 -26.12 -17.23
N CYS A 124 17.13 -24.94 -17.83
CA CYS A 124 15.93 -24.63 -18.62
C CYS A 124 16.34 -24.10 -20.00
N SER A 125 16.48 -25.02 -20.96
CA SER A 125 16.68 -24.72 -22.38
C SER A 125 15.46 -24.01 -22.94
N LEU A 126 15.48 -22.68 -22.95
CA LEU A 126 14.59 -21.86 -23.75
C LEU A 126 15.25 -21.57 -25.10
N ARG A 127 14.69 -22.20 -26.15
CA ARG A 127 14.93 -21.84 -27.54
C ARG A 127 14.60 -20.37 -27.75
N THR A 128 15.60 -19.60 -28.15
CA THR A 128 15.46 -18.24 -28.64
C THR A 128 15.28 -18.27 -30.14
N ASP A 129 14.17 -17.75 -30.64
CA ASP A 129 14.11 -17.18 -31.99
C ASP A 129 13.65 -15.72 -31.88
N GLY A 130 14.62 -14.83 -32.07
CA GLY A 130 14.52 -13.57 -32.79
C GLY A 130 13.48 -12.53 -32.34
N ALA A 131 13.90 -11.57 -31.52
CA ALA A 131 13.46 -10.18 -31.68
C ALA A 131 14.49 -9.22 -31.07
N SER A 132 15.18 -8.52 -31.97
CA SER A 132 16.13 -7.44 -31.68
C SER A 132 15.39 -6.22 -31.14
N CYS A 133 15.74 -5.79 -29.93
CA CYS A 133 15.41 -4.47 -29.40
C CYS A 133 16.64 -3.90 -28.69
N ALA A 134 17.07 -2.71 -29.14
CA ALA A 134 18.30 -2.03 -28.79
C ALA A 134 18.45 -1.74 -27.28
N ALA A 135 19.66 -1.98 -26.78
CA ALA A 135 20.10 -1.61 -25.43
C ALA A 135 20.39 -0.11 -25.37
N GLY A 136 19.62 0.62 -24.56
CA GLY A 136 19.99 1.93 -24.03
C GLY A 136 20.61 1.75 -22.65
N ALA A 137 21.93 1.96 -22.56
CA ALA A 137 22.68 1.96 -21.31
C ALA A 137 22.36 3.23 -20.49
N LEU A 138 21.91 3.08 -19.24
CA LEU A 138 22.00 4.12 -18.23
C LEU A 138 22.47 3.52 -16.91
N GLY A 139 23.51 4.16 -16.38
CA GLY A 139 24.42 3.58 -15.40
C GLY A 139 23.89 3.52 -13.98
N SER A 140 24.24 2.42 -13.33
CA SER A 140 24.11 2.19 -11.89
C SER A 140 25.14 3.06 -11.16
N LYS A 141 24.70 4.19 -10.59
CA LYS A 141 25.47 4.87 -9.55
C LYS A 141 25.10 4.26 -8.21
N SER A 142 26.07 3.57 -7.60
CA SER A 142 26.05 3.14 -6.21
C SER A 142 25.88 4.35 -5.29
N VAL A 143 24.86 4.33 -4.44
CA VAL A 143 24.70 5.29 -3.35
C VAL A 143 25.28 4.65 -2.09
N PRO A 144 26.27 5.28 -1.41
CA PRO A 144 26.75 4.78 -0.14
C PRO A 144 25.68 4.96 0.94
N CYS A 145 25.30 3.85 1.57
CA CYS A 145 24.46 3.83 2.76
C CYS A 145 25.31 4.30 3.95
N ALA A 146 25.14 5.56 4.33
CA ALA A 146 25.64 6.09 5.59
C ALA A 146 24.65 7.14 6.09
N ARG A 147 23.85 6.80 7.10
CA ARG A 147 23.44 7.78 8.11
C ARG A 147 23.02 7.14 9.42
N SER A 148 23.57 7.75 10.45
CA SER A 148 23.72 7.35 11.84
C SER A 148 22.42 7.21 12.62
N LYS A 149 22.47 6.37 13.65
CA LYS A 149 21.43 6.06 14.66
C LYS A 149 21.46 7.04 15.84
N GLU A 150 21.15 8.32 15.69
CA GLU A 150 21.16 9.30 16.82
C GLU A 150 20.18 10.41 16.37
N ASP A 151 19.01 10.73 16.92
CA ASP A 151 18.53 10.82 18.31
C ASP A 151 17.00 10.66 18.33
N LEU A 152 16.47 9.69 19.09
CA LEU A 152 15.05 9.62 19.44
C LEU A 152 14.86 10.28 20.81
N HIS A 153 14.55 11.58 20.81
CA HIS A 153 14.20 12.29 22.04
C HIS A 153 12.84 11.79 22.55
N CYS A 154 12.89 11.09 23.69
CA CYS A 154 11.75 10.69 24.48
C CYS A 154 11.07 11.96 25.06
N VAL A 155 9.86 12.28 24.59
CA VAL A 155 9.01 13.29 25.19
C VAL A 155 8.45 12.70 26.48
N THR A 156 9.04 13.08 27.61
CA THR A 156 8.56 12.75 28.95
C THR A 156 7.28 13.55 29.20
N ALA A 157 6.15 12.84 29.37
CA ALA A 157 4.91 13.44 29.80
C ALA A 157 5.02 13.88 31.28
N ALA A 158 4.68 15.14 31.54
CA ALA A 158 4.65 15.71 32.89
C ALA A 158 3.47 15.15 33.71
N PRO A 159 3.61 14.99 35.04
CA PRO A 159 2.49 14.68 35.91
C PRO A 159 1.62 15.92 36.14
N THR A 160 0.32 15.81 35.87
CA THR A 160 -0.66 16.82 36.28
C THR A 160 -0.95 16.64 37.77
N GLU A 161 -0.48 17.58 38.57
CA GLU A 161 -0.86 17.73 39.97
C GLU A 161 -2.33 18.17 40.06
N SER A 162 -3.17 17.32 40.65
CA SER A 162 -4.54 17.68 41.04
C SER A 162 -4.52 18.34 42.41
N HIS A 163 -4.69 19.66 42.45
CA HIS A 163 -4.95 20.40 43.67
C HIS A 163 -6.38 20.95 43.70
N GLY A 164 -7.15 20.40 44.63
CA GLY A 164 -8.12 21.12 45.47
C GLY A 164 -9.59 21.04 45.07
N PRO A 165 -10.48 21.61 45.91
CA PRO A 165 -10.39 21.82 47.37
C PRO A 165 -11.09 20.71 48.18
#